data_AF-A0A960TRF4-F1
#
_entry.id   AF-A0A960TRF4-F1
#
_cell.length_a   1.000
_cell.length_b   1.000
_cell.length_c   1.000
_cell.angle_alpha   90.00
_cell.angle_beta   90.00
_cell.angle_gamma   90.00
#
_symmetry.space_group_name_H-M   'P 1'
#
loop_
_entity.id
_entity.type
_entity.pdbx_description
1 polymer ?
#
loop_
_entity_poly.entity_id
_entity_poly.type
_entity_poly.pdbx_seq_one_letter_code
_entity_poly.pdbx_strand_id
1 'polypeptide(L)'
;MTVEAPGDWTVSACSGAVCYPPWIRDFTVTLQPGESILLAIDVLQSTGNALGNFSMTVTSQGDGAVSATRDFAALAPGADVLYVDADDGVSYEGYFQLALELTGATVSTWDRAALGHLTAADLKHFDTVVWNAEYAMPALTAEDREALGGYLDAQGSLLLSGQDVAFDLAFTGSPDRTPETQAWYEEYTGAAFGADDSFDTTLTGVAGDPVGGGLAFAIAGGDGANNQGYPDVLIPAANARAVLEYAPGQAAAVRFLRNGAHVVTLGFGFEGIDSLPSRIALMQNVLAWFAVTGPTGIGDAPAALLRGEPTASPNPFNPAVTLAFALEAPHAVNVDLYDLRGQRVRTLAAGPLEAGEHALVWDGRADDGAELASGTYLARLRAGAETRTLKLMLAR
;
A
#
# COMPACT_ATOMS: atom_id res chain seq x y z
N MET A 1 -2.97 -17.61 -31.19
CA MET A 1 -3.32 -16.85 -29.97
C MET A 1 -2.79 -15.44 -30.14
N THR A 2 -3.52 -14.42 -29.67
CA THR A 2 -3.10 -13.01 -29.66
C THR A 2 -3.23 -12.46 -28.24
N VAL A 3 -2.27 -11.62 -27.83
CA VAL A 3 -2.30 -10.93 -26.54
C VAL A 3 -2.20 -9.44 -26.78
N GLU A 4 -3.20 -8.71 -26.27
CA GLU A 4 -3.22 -7.27 -26.23
C GLU A 4 -2.76 -6.82 -24.84
N ALA A 5 -1.72 -5.97 -24.82
CA ALA A 5 -1.12 -5.40 -23.62
C ALA A 5 -1.17 -3.86 -23.70
N PRO A 6 -1.39 -3.16 -22.58
CA PRO A 6 -1.49 -1.72 -22.56
C PRO A 6 -0.11 -1.06 -22.66
N GLY A 7 -0.01 0.04 -23.40
CA GLY A 7 1.14 0.96 -23.39
C GLY A 7 2.53 0.30 -23.46
N ASP A 8 3.28 0.48 -22.38
CA ASP A 8 4.67 0.07 -22.14
C ASP A 8 4.83 -1.33 -21.53
N TRP A 9 3.73 -2.07 -21.37
CA TRP A 9 3.77 -3.41 -20.79
C TRP A 9 4.32 -4.43 -21.79
N THR A 10 5.30 -5.22 -21.33
CA THR A 10 5.82 -6.35 -22.10
C THR A 10 5.34 -7.67 -21.51
N VAL A 11 4.80 -8.52 -22.37
CA VAL A 11 4.29 -9.85 -22.00
C VAL A 11 4.91 -10.92 -22.89
N SER A 12 5.17 -12.09 -22.32
CA SER A 12 5.48 -13.31 -23.08
C SER A 12 4.31 -14.27 -22.95
N ALA A 13 3.91 -14.88 -24.06
CA ALA A 13 2.90 -15.93 -24.03
C ALA A 13 3.60 -17.30 -23.99
N CYS A 14 3.11 -18.21 -23.16
CA CYS A 14 3.69 -19.54 -23.00
C CYS A 14 2.65 -20.63 -23.31
N SER A 15 3.12 -21.71 -23.93
CA SER A 15 2.37 -22.94 -24.17
C SER A 15 3.10 -24.10 -23.51
N GLY A 16 2.55 -24.61 -22.40
CA GLY A 16 3.28 -25.51 -21.52
C GLY A 16 4.59 -24.89 -21.06
N ALA A 17 5.72 -25.54 -21.34
CA ALA A 17 7.06 -25.07 -20.96
C ALA A 17 7.72 -24.14 -22.00
N VAL A 18 7.06 -23.86 -23.13
CA VAL A 18 7.63 -23.05 -24.21
C VAL A 18 7.07 -21.64 -24.13
N CYS A 19 7.92 -20.66 -23.87
CA CYS A 19 7.56 -19.25 -23.87
C CYS A 19 8.03 -18.54 -25.14
N TYR A 20 7.11 -17.78 -25.73
CA TYR A 20 7.35 -16.97 -26.92
C TYR A 20 7.72 -15.54 -26.49
N PRO A 21 8.80 -14.97 -27.04
CA PRO A 21 9.24 -13.62 -26.68
C PRO A 21 8.18 -12.54 -26.97
N PRO A 22 8.26 -11.35 -26.34
CA PRO A 22 7.21 -10.32 -26.42
C PRO A 22 6.89 -9.76 -27.81
N TRP A 23 7.81 -9.93 -28.76
CA TRP A 23 7.62 -9.52 -30.16
C TRP A 23 6.91 -10.60 -31.01
N ILE A 24 6.73 -11.81 -30.50
CA ILE A 24 5.92 -12.86 -31.13
C ILE A 24 4.53 -12.80 -30.51
N ARG A 25 3.61 -12.11 -31.18
CA ARG A 25 2.23 -11.90 -30.69
C ARG A 25 1.24 -12.92 -31.24
N ASP A 26 1.67 -13.74 -32.19
CA ASP A 26 0.89 -14.79 -32.82
C ASP A 26 1.69 -16.09 -32.91
N PHE A 27 1.16 -17.14 -32.29
CA PHE A 27 1.68 -18.49 -32.42
C PHE A 27 0.54 -19.51 -32.49
N THR A 28 0.89 -20.67 -33.04
CA THR A 28 -0.03 -21.80 -33.25
C THR A 28 0.42 -22.98 -32.42
N VAL A 29 -0.52 -23.56 -31.68
CA VAL A 29 -0.36 -24.82 -30.96
C VAL A 29 -1.30 -25.83 -31.60
N THR A 30 -0.79 -27.02 -31.91
CA THR A 30 -1.61 -28.12 -32.44
C THR A 30 -1.95 -29.08 -31.31
N LEU A 31 -3.24 -29.35 -31.12
CA LEU A 31 -3.74 -30.30 -30.13
C LEU A 31 -4.38 -31.50 -30.84
N GLN A 32 -4.23 -32.69 -30.28
CA GLN A 32 -4.97 -33.87 -30.69
C GLN A 32 -6.42 -33.85 -30.13
N PRO A 33 -7.36 -34.62 -30.72
CA PRO A 33 -8.70 -34.75 -30.17
C PRO A 33 -8.69 -35.20 -28.70
N GLY A 34 -9.29 -34.40 -27.82
CA GLY A 34 -9.35 -34.64 -26.37
C GLY A 34 -8.14 -34.14 -25.57
N GLU A 35 -7.13 -33.58 -26.24
CA GLU A 35 -5.97 -32.98 -25.59
C GLU A 35 -6.29 -31.57 -25.07
N SER A 36 -5.62 -31.18 -23.98
CA SER A 36 -5.67 -29.83 -23.42
C SER A 36 -4.27 -29.35 -23.07
N ILE A 37 -4.06 -28.03 -23.08
CA ILE A 37 -2.79 -27.42 -22.73
C ILE A 37 -3.03 -26.19 -21.85
N LEU A 38 -2.11 -25.94 -20.92
CA LEU A 38 -2.06 -24.69 -20.18
C LEU A 38 -1.41 -23.62 -21.05
N LEU A 39 -2.11 -22.50 -21.22
CA LEU A 39 -1.56 -21.27 -21.76
C LEU A 39 -1.31 -20.33 -20.58
N ALA A 40 -0.09 -19.80 -20.49
CA ALA A 40 0.30 -18.84 -19.46
C ALA A 40 0.75 -17.53 -20.11
N ILE A 41 0.58 -16.42 -19.40
CA ILE A 41 1.12 -15.12 -19.77
C ILE A 41 2.09 -14.69 -18.69
N ASP A 42 3.35 -14.50 -19.06
CA ASP A 42 4.37 -13.92 -18.19
C ASP A 42 4.41 -12.42 -18.45
N VAL A 43 4.07 -11.64 -17.44
CA VAL A 43 4.15 -10.18 -17.48
C VAL A 43 5.54 -9.77 -17.01
N LEU A 44 6.35 -9.23 -17.94
CA LEU A 44 7.80 -9.09 -17.73
C LEU A 44 8.23 -7.70 -17.27
N GLN A 45 7.53 -6.65 -17.67
CA GLN A 45 7.92 -5.26 -17.34
C GLN A 45 6.76 -4.28 -17.57
N SER A 46 6.70 -3.26 -16.72
CA SER A 46 6.05 -1.97 -16.94
C SER A 46 7.04 -0.88 -16.52
N THR A 47 7.05 0.25 -17.21
CA THR A 47 7.85 1.44 -16.84
C THR A 47 7.07 2.41 -15.95
N GLY A 48 5.81 2.12 -15.61
CA GLY A 48 4.98 2.89 -14.69
C GLY A 48 4.29 2.07 -13.60
N ASN A 49 3.88 2.77 -12.54
CA ASN A 49 3.06 2.24 -11.45
C ASN A 49 1.60 2.20 -11.93
N ALA A 50 1.14 1.06 -12.44
CA ALA A 50 -0.20 0.97 -12.99
C ALA A 50 -0.78 -0.44 -12.89
N LEU A 51 -2.11 -0.49 -12.99
CA LEU A 51 -2.87 -1.67 -13.40
C LEU A 51 -2.73 -1.81 -14.92
N GLY A 52 -2.23 -2.95 -15.38
CA GLY A 52 -2.26 -3.34 -16.78
C GLY A 52 -3.47 -4.22 -17.06
N ASN A 53 -4.36 -3.80 -17.96
CA ASN A 53 -5.46 -4.63 -18.44
C ASN A 53 -5.06 -5.31 -19.75
N PHE A 54 -5.20 -6.63 -19.79
CA PHE A 54 -4.78 -7.47 -20.90
C PHE A 54 -5.97 -8.24 -21.47
N SER A 55 -5.93 -8.49 -22.77
CA SER A 55 -6.89 -9.37 -23.44
C SER A 55 -6.15 -10.45 -24.20
N MET A 56 -6.51 -11.71 -23.95
CA MET A 56 -5.97 -12.87 -24.61
C MET A 56 -7.05 -13.52 -25.45
N THR A 57 -6.83 -13.61 -26.76
CA THR A 57 -7.73 -14.29 -27.69
C THR A 57 -7.08 -15.54 -28.28
N VAL A 58 -7.78 -16.66 -28.20
CA VAL A 58 -7.40 -17.91 -28.85
C VAL A 58 -8.43 -18.22 -29.93
N THR A 59 -7.98 -18.39 -31.17
CA THR A 59 -8.82 -18.72 -32.32
C THR A 59 -8.38 -20.06 -32.90
N SER A 60 -9.32 -20.98 -33.12
CA SER A 60 -9.05 -22.23 -33.83
C SER A 60 -8.83 -21.98 -35.32
N GLN A 61 -7.91 -22.74 -35.94
CA GLN A 61 -7.69 -22.67 -37.39
C GLN A 61 -8.41 -23.84 -38.09
N GLY A 62 -9.31 -23.51 -39.03
CA GLY A 62 -10.11 -24.46 -39.81
C GLY A 62 -11.43 -23.85 -40.31
N ASP A 63 -12.20 -24.63 -41.07
CA ASP A 63 -13.57 -24.23 -41.47
C ASP A 63 -14.47 -24.12 -40.23
N GLY A 64 -15.12 -22.97 -40.05
CA GLY A 64 -15.93 -22.68 -38.86
C GLY A 64 -15.11 -22.28 -37.63
N ALA A 65 -14.03 -21.51 -37.83
CA ALA A 65 -13.18 -20.98 -36.76
C ALA A 65 -13.98 -20.43 -35.56
N VAL A 66 -13.54 -20.82 -34.36
CA VAL A 66 -14.12 -20.41 -33.08
C VAL A 66 -13.06 -19.64 -32.31
N SER A 67 -13.46 -18.52 -31.70
CA SER A 67 -12.59 -17.71 -30.86
C SER A 67 -13.10 -17.68 -29.42
N ALA A 68 -12.17 -17.69 -28.47
CA ALA A 68 -12.43 -17.42 -27.06
C ALA A 68 -11.49 -16.31 -26.60
N THR A 69 -12.05 -15.31 -25.92
CA THR A 69 -11.30 -14.22 -25.30
C THR A 69 -11.33 -14.38 -23.78
N ARG A 70 -10.22 -14.04 -23.13
CA ARG A 70 -10.07 -13.92 -21.69
C ARG A 70 -9.38 -12.61 -21.39
N ASP A 71 -10.06 -11.78 -20.61
CA ASP A 71 -9.50 -10.54 -20.10
C ASP A 71 -8.95 -10.80 -18.69
N PHE A 72 -7.82 -10.18 -18.37
CA PHE A 72 -7.19 -10.27 -17.06
C PHE A 72 -6.40 -8.99 -16.78
N ALA A 73 -6.03 -8.76 -15.52
CA ALA A 73 -5.20 -7.63 -15.15
C ALA A 73 -3.94 -8.06 -14.38
N ALA A 74 -2.90 -7.23 -14.42
CA ALA A 74 -1.70 -7.39 -13.62
C ALA A 74 -1.25 -6.05 -13.04
N LEU A 75 -0.56 -6.10 -11.91
CA LEU A 75 -0.06 -4.93 -11.20
C LEU A 75 1.45 -4.78 -11.37
N ALA A 76 1.92 -3.56 -11.65
CA ALA A 76 3.34 -3.28 -11.76
C ALA A 76 3.94 -3.02 -10.37
N PRO A 77 5.13 -3.55 -10.05
CA PRO A 77 5.72 -3.52 -8.71
C PRO A 77 6.35 -2.15 -8.33
N GLY A 78 5.71 -1.05 -8.72
CA GLY A 78 6.28 0.28 -8.47
C GLY A 78 5.47 1.18 -7.53
N ALA A 79 4.24 0.79 -7.17
CA ALA A 79 3.45 1.51 -6.18
C ALA A 79 3.73 0.99 -4.75
N ASP A 80 3.83 1.91 -3.80
CA ASP A 80 4.06 1.60 -2.38
C ASP A 80 2.79 1.01 -1.73
N VAL A 81 1.62 1.44 -2.20
CA VAL A 81 0.31 1.08 -1.65
C VAL A 81 -0.57 0.40 -2.71
N LEU A 82 -1.20 -0.70 -2.33
CA LEU A 82 -2.33 -1.28 -3.05
C LEU A 82 -3.63 -0.93 -2.33
N TYR A 83 -4.52 -0.20 -2.98
CA TYR A 83 -5.91 -0.05 -2.58
C TYR A 83 -6.74 -1.17 -3.21
N VAL A 84 -7.35 -2.01 -2.38
CA VAL A 84 -8.27 -3.08 -2.81
C VAL A 84 -9.68 -2.65 -2.51
N ASP A 85 -10.46 -2.53 -3.58
CA ASP A 85 -11.89 -2.30 -3.54
C ASP A 85 -12.62 -3.65 -3.53
N ALA A 86 -13.09 -4.07 -2.35
CA ALA A 86 -13.71 -5.37 -2.11
C ALA A 86 -15.13 -5.25 -1.53
N ASP A 87 -15.81 -4.16 -1.85
CA ASP A 87 -17.14 -3.82 -1.33
C ASP A 87 -18.32 -4.35 -2.16
N ASP A 88 -18.06 -5.27 -3.11
CA ASP A 88 -19.05 -5.82 -4.04
C ASP A 88 -19.74 -4.80 -4.96
N GLY A 89 -19.04 -3.72 -5.32
CA GLY A 89 -19.44 -2.78 -6.38
C GLY A 89 -20.26 -1.60 -5.86
N VAL A 90 -20.09 -1.28 -4.58
CA VAL A 90 -20.52 0.02 -4.04
C VAL A 90 -19.53 1.09 -4.53
N SER A 91 -19.84 2.37 -4.38
CA SER A 91 -18.98 3.45 -4.89
C SER A 91 -18.54 4.39 -3.78
N TYR A 92 -17.47 4.00 -3.10
CA TYR A 92 -16.82 4.77 -2.03
C TYR A 92 -15.30 4.88 -2.19
N GLU A 93 -14.73 4.28 -3.23
CA GLU A 93 -13.30 4.30 -3.57
C GLU A 93 -12.73 5.71 -3.62
N GLY A 94 -13.52 6.67 -4.10
CA GLY A 94 -13.11 8.07 -4.22
C GLY A 94 -12.67 8.70 -2.89
N TYR A 95 -13.22 8.26 -1.75
CA TYR A 95 -12.83 8.76 -0.42
C TYR A 95 -11.43 8.29 -0.02
N PHE A 96 -11.12 7.02 -0.28
CA PHE A 96 -9.82 6.43 -0.03
C PHE A 96 -8.77 6.97 -1.00
N GLN A 97 -9.08 6.93 -2.29
CA GLN A 97 -8.17 7.35 -3.36
C GLN A 97 -7.72 8.80 -3.19
N LEU A 98 -8.66 9.71 -2.90
CA LEU A 98 -8.32 11.12 -2.67
C LEU A 98 -7.47 11.31 -1.42
N ALA A 99 -7.77 10.61 -0.32
CA ALA A 99 -6.96 10.69 0.90
C ALA A 99 -5.54 10.14 0.69
N LEU A 100 -5.42 9.01 0.01
CA LEU A 100 -4.15 8.37 -0.34
C LEU A 100 -3.32 9.25 -1.29
N GLU A 101 -3.92 9.80 -2.35
CA GLU A 101 -3.23 10.71 -3.28
C GLU A 101 -2.64 11.92 -2.53
N LEU A 102 -3.41 12.49 -1.60
CA LEU A 102 -2.99 13.65 -0.80
C LEU A 102 -1.98 13.32 0.30
N THR A 103 -1.68 12.03 0.55
CA THR A 103 -0.50 11.64 1.33
C THR A 103 0.80 11.70 0.53
N GLY A 104 0.71 11.72 -0.81
CA GLY A 104 1.85 11.61 -1.72
C GLY A 104 2.36 10.19 -1.93
N ALA A 105 1.66 9.18 -1.41
CA ALA A 105 1.94 7.77 -1.67
C ALA A 105 1.68 7.43 -3.14
N THR A 106 2.46 6.50 -3.69
CA THR A 106 2.15 5.91 -4.99
C THR A 106 1.17 4.77 -4.79
N VAL A 107 0.04 4.81 -5.51
CA VAL A 107 -1.11 3.93 -5.25
C VAL A 107 -1.50 3.19 -6.52
N SER A 108 -1.67 1.89 -6.40
CA SER A 108 -2.39 1.06 -7.37
C SER A 108 -3.77 0.70 -6.83
N THR A 109 -4.76 0.53 -7.71
CA THR A 109 -6.11 0.11 -7.33
C THR A 109 -6.45 -1.25 -7.94
N TRP A 110 -7.13 -2.08 -7.16
CA TRP A 110 -7.68 -3.37 -7.59
C TRP A 110 -9.16 -3.46 -7.22
N ASP A 111 -10.01 -3.53 -8.23
CA ASP A 111 -11.43 -3.84 -8.07
C ASP A 111 -11.60 -5.36 -8.01
N ARG A 112 -11.88 -5.88 -6.82
CA ARG A 112 -11.97 -7.31 -6.54
C ARG A 112 -13.18 -7.96 -7.22
N ALA A 113 -14.29 -7.24 -7.37
CA ALA A 113 -15.48 -7.75 -8.05
C ALA A 113 -15.26 -7.87 -9.57
N ALA A 114 -14.56 -6.91 -10.18
CA ALA A 114 -14.28 -6.91 -11.61
C ALA A 114 -13.08 -7.79 -11.99
N LEU A 115 -12.04 -7.84 -11.17
CA LEU A 115 -10.75 -8.46 -11.51
C LEU A 115 -10.49 -9.79 -10.81
N GLY A 116 -11.31 -10.15 -9.81
CA GLY A 116 -11.21 -11.39 -9.07
C GLY A 116 -10.26 -11.33 -7.87
N HIS A 117 -10.04 -12.50 -7.26
CA HIS A 117 -9.25 -12.63 -6.04
C HIS A 117 -7.76 -12.44 -6.29
N LEU A 118 -7.12 -11.74 -5.36
CA LEU A 118 -5.67 -11.61 -5.27
C LEU A 118 -5.08 -12.80 -4.52
N THR A 119 -3.83 -13.13 -4.80
CA THR A 119 -3.05 -14.11 -4.04
C THR A 119 -2.06 -13.40 -3.11
N ALA A 120 -1.51 -14.15 -2.14
CA ALA A 120 -0.42 -13.63 -1.30
C ALA A 120 0.81 -13.20 -2.11
N ALA A 121 1.05 -13.79 -3.29
CA ALA A 121 2.15 -13.39 -4.16
C ALA A 121 1.90 -12.00 -4.77
N ASP A 122 0.67 -11.73 -5.19
CA ASP A 122 0.27 -10.44 -5.74
C ASP A 122 0.42 -9.33 -4.70
N LEU A 123 -0.05 -9.58 -3.47
CA LEU A 123 0.00 -8.62 -2.37
C LEU A 123 1.43 -8.29 -1.93
N LYS A 124 2.37 -9.26 -1.98
CA LYS A 124 3.76 -9.07 -1.56
C LYS A 124 4.57 -8.11 -2.42
N HIS A 125 4.03 -7.67 -3.55
CA HIS A 125 4.63 -6.60 -4.33
C HIS A 125 4.46 -5.20 -3.70
N PHE A 126 3.64 -5.08 -2.65
CA PHE A 126 3.30 -3.82 -2.01
C PHE A 126 3.71 -3.81 -0.54
N ASP A 127 4.29 -2.69 -0.11
CA ASP A 127 4.63 -2.47 1.30
C ASP A 127 3.38 -2.33 2.17
N THR A 128 2.30 -1.81 1.58
CA THR A 128 1.01 -1.59 2.24
C THR A 128 -0.16 -2.04 1.37
N VAL A 129 -1.12 -2.71 2.00
CA VAL A 129 -2.44 -3.00 1.46
C VAL A 129 -3.49 -2.22 2.26
N VAL A 130 -4.32 -1.45 1.57
CA VAL A 130 -5.53 -0.83 2.10
C VAL A 130 -6.72 -1.61 1.54
N TRP A 131 -7.44 -2.30 2.41
CA TRP A 131 -8.55 -3.17 2.04
C TRP A 131 -9.88 -2.53 2.46
N ASN A 132 -10.69 -2.16 1.48
CA ASN A 132 -12.06 -1.67 1.68
C ASN A 132 -13.04 -2.84 1.53
N ALA A 133 -13.56 -3.34 2.65
CA ALA A 133 -14.62 -4.34 2.67
C ALA A 133 -16.04 -3.74 2.73
N GLU A 134 -16.16 -2.45 3.10
CA GLU A 134 -17.44 -1.77 3.35
C GLU A 134 -18.42 -2.66 4.15
N TYR A 135 -19.58 -3.00 3.60
CA TYR A 135 -20.62 -3.91 4.12
C TYR A 135 -20.72 -5.20 3.27
N ALA A 136 -19.65 -5.61 2.59
CA ALA A 136 -19.65 -6.88 1.85
C ALA A 136 -19.93 -8.05 2.80
N MET A 137 -20.74 -9.01 2.35
CA MET A 137 -21.05 -10.24 3.11
C MET A 137 -20.89 -11.47 2.20
N PRO A 138 -19.84 -12.29 2.39
CA PRO A 138 -18.84 -12.20 3.47
C PRO A 138 -17.86 -11.02 3.26
N ALA A 139 -17.46 -10.37 4.36
CA ALA A 139 -16.54 -9.23 4.33
C ALA A 139 -15.14 -9.62 3.83
N LEU A 140 -14.72 -10.86 4.13
CA LEU A 140 -13.54 -11.50 3.56
C LEU A 140 -13.90 -12.94 3.21
N THR A 141 -13.68 -13.37 1.96
CA THR A 141 -13.86 -14.78 1.58
C THR A 141 -12.70 -15.65 2.07
N ALA A 142 -12.78 -16.96 1.84
CA ALA A 142 -11.70 -17.88 2.17
C ALA A 142 -10.41 -17.53 1.41
N GLU A 143 -10.53 -17.21 0.13
CA GLU A 143 -9.43 -16.79 -0.76
C GLU A 143 -8.78 -15.49 -0.28
N ASP A 144 -9.59 -14.51 0.14
CA ASP A 144 -9.06 -13.22 0.64
C ASP A 144 -8.28 -13.44 1.94
N ARG A 145 -8.80 -14.25 2.85
CA ARG A 145 -8.13 -14.60 4.11
C ARG A 145 -6.84 -15.38 3.88
N GLU A 146 -6.80 -16.27 2.89
CA GLU A 146 -5.58 -16.98 2.50
C GLU A 146 -4.52 -16.00 1.95
N ALA A 147 -4.93 -15.09 1.07
CA ALA A 147 -4.04 -14.09 0.49
C ALA A 147 -3.48 -13.11 1.53
N LEU A 148 -4.37 -12.50 2.32
CA LEU A 148 -4.01 -11.57 3.39
C LEU A 148 -3.18 -12.26 4.48
N GLY A 149 -3.52 -13.50 4.85
CA GLY A 149 -2.74 -14.28 5.81
C GLY A 149 -1.31 -14.49 5.34
N GLY A 150 -1.13 -14.96 4.10
CA GLY A 150 0.20 -15.16 3.51
C GLY A 150 0.98 -13.86 3.29
N TYR A 151 0.30 -12.73 3.11
CA TYR A 151 0.90 -11.39 3.05
C TYR A 151 1.41 -10.92 4.42
N LEU A 152 0.57 -11.05 5.45
CA LEU A 152 0.93 -10.68 6.82
C LEU A 152 1.99 -11.60 7.43
N ASP A 153 1.99 -12.89 7.11
CA ASP A 153 3.08 -13.81 7.47
C ASP A 153 4.43 -13.40 6.86
N ALA A 154 4.40 -12.68 5.73
CA ALA A 154 5.57 -12.10 5.09
C ALA A 154 5.87 -10.67 5.55
N GLN A 155 5.32 -10.24 6.70
CA GLN A 155 5.55 -8.92 7.31
C GLN A 155 4.97 -7.73 6.53
N GLY A 156 3.96 -7.97 5.69
CA GLY A 156 3.21 -6.90 5.02
C GLY A 156 2.42 -6.01 6.00
N SER A 157 1.96 -4.85 5.52
CA SER A 157 1.16 -3.92 6.33
C SER A 157 -0.27 -3.78 5.80
N LEU A 158 -1.27 -3.93 6.67
CA LEU A 158 -2.68 -3.96 6.29
C LEU A 158 -3.50 -2.90 7.03
N LEU A 159 -4.17 -2.02 6.28
CA LEU A 159 -5.34 -1.29 6.78
C LEU A 159 -6.60 -2.03 6.33
N LEU A 160 -7.37 -2.58 7.26
CA LEU A 160 -8.67 -3.20 7.00
C LEU A 160 -9.77 -2.24 7.42
N SER A 161 -10.63 -1.86 6.48
CA SER A 161 -11.73 -0.91 6.67
C SER A 161 -13.06 -1.53 6.25
N GLY A 162 -14.11 -1.28 7.04
CA GLY A 162 -15.47 -1.71 6.75
C GLY A 162 -16.35 -1.63 7.99
N GLN A 163 -17.65 -1.66 7.77
CA GLN A 163 -18.66 -1.85 8.82
C GLN A 163 -19.02 -3.34 8.89
N ASP A 164 -19.43 -3.84 10.05
CA ASP A 164 -19.72 -5.26 10.29
C ASP A 164 -18.63 -6.29 9.95
N VAL A 165 -17.38 -5.88 9.73
CA VAL A 165 -16.30 -6.84 9.43
C VAL A 165 -16.04 -7.78 10.62
N ALA A 166 -16.09 -7.27 11.85
CA ALA A 166 -15.92 -8.07 13.06
C ALA A 166 -17.19 -8.88 13.36
N PHE A 167 -18.37 -8.28 13.14
CA PHE A 167 -19.64 -9.00 13.19
C PHE A 167 -19.60 -10.22 12.27
N ASP A 168 -19.32 -10.02 10.99
CA ASP A 168 -19.31 -11.03 9.95
C ASP A 168 -18.36 -12.18 10.29
N LEU A 169 -17.12 -11.87 10.66
CA LEU A 169 -16.06 -12.86 10.80
C LEU A 169 -15.97 -13.49 12.20
N ALA A 170 -16.36 -12.79 13.27
CA ALA A 170 -16.07 -13.19 14.64
C ALA A 170 -17.29 -13.30 15.57
N PHE A 171 -18.43 -12.69 15.25
CA PHE A 171 -19.62 -12.81 16.10
C PHE A 171 -20.33 -14.14 15.90
N THR A 172 -20.67 -14.82 17.01
CA THR A 172 -21.35 -16.13 16.96
C THR A 172 -22.74 -16.10 16.34
N GLY A 173 -23.36 -14.91 16.24
CA GLY A 173 -24.66 -14.73 15.60
C GLY A 173 -24.60 -14.40 14.10
N SER A 174 -23.41 -14.16 13.53
CA SER A 174 -23.24 -13.94 12.10
C SER A 174 -23.49 -15.25 11.31
N PRO A 175 -24.14 -15.18 10.13
CA PRO A 175 -24.37 -16.35 9.28
C PRO A 175 -23.09 -16.91 8.66
N ASP A 176 -22.10 -16.06 8.38
CA ASP A 176 -20.86 -16.44 7.70
C ASP A 176 -19.71 -16.76 8.67
N ARG A 177 -19.93 -16.53 9.97
CA ARG A 177 -18.95 -16.87 11.00
C ARG A 177 -18.79 -18.38 11.15
N THR A 178 -17.54 -18.85 11.06
CA THR A 178 -17.10 -20.17 11.47
C THR A 178 -16.01 -20.07 12.55
N PRO A 179 -15.64 -21.17 13.24
CA PRO A 179 -14.47 -21.16 14.12
C PRO A 179 -13.18 -20.71 13.40
N GLU A 180 -13.04 -21.06 12.12
CA GLU A 180 -11.90 -20.68 11.29
C GLU A 180 -11.90 -19.18 10.95
N THR A 181 -13.04 -18.58 10.62
CA THR A 181 -13.13 -17.14 10.34
C THR A 181 -12.80 -16.31 11.58
N GLN A 182 -13.33 -16.70 12.75
CA GLN A 182 -13.07 -16.02 14.00
C GLN A 182 -11.60 -16.14 14.38
N ALA A 183 -11.04 -17.36 14.34
CA ALA A 183 -9.64 -17.58 14.66
C ALA A 183 -8.72 -16.76 13.75
N TRP A 184 -9.01 -16.72 12.45
CA TRP A 184 -8.26 -15.90 11.50
C TRP A 184 -8.36 -14.41 11.85
N TYR A 185 -9.57 -13.90 12.08
CA TYR A 185 -9.77 -12.48 12.40
C TYR A 185 -8.99 -12.07 13.65
N GLU A 186 -9.14 -12.82 14.74
CA GLU A 186 -8.45 -12.53 16.01
C GLU A 186 -6.93 -12.66 15.89
N GLU A 187 -6.43 -13.69 15.20
CA GLU A 187 -4.99 -13.94 15.06
C GLU A 187 -4.30 -12.91 14.16
N TYR A 188 -4.92 -12.53 13.05
CA TYR A 188 -4.28 -11.68 12.04
C TYR A 188 -4.52 -10.19 12.28
N THR A 189 -5.68 -9.79 12.83
CA THR A 189 -6.00 -8.38 13.05
C THR A 189 -5.67 -7.90 14.47
N GLY A 190 -5.56 -8.82 15.43
CA GLY A 190 -5.41 -8.47 16.85
C GLY A 190 -6.67 -7.81 17.43
N ALA A 191 -7.81 -7.90 16.76
CA ALA A 191 -9.11 -7.46 17.23
C ALA A 191 -10.06 -8.66 17.39
N ALA A 192 -10.95 -8.58 18.37
CA ALA A 192 -12.09 -9.46 18.52
C ALA A 192 -13.38 -8.64 18.43
N PHE A 193 -14.49 -9.30 18.11
CA PHE A 193 -15.81 -8.67 18.14
C PHE A 193 -16.20 -8.26 19.58
N GLY A 194 -16.60 -7.01 19.76
CA GLY A 194 -17.03 -6.45 21.04
C GLY A 194 -18.54 -6.25 21.13
N ALA A 195 -19.10 -5.47 20.22
CA ALA A 195 -20.54 -5.23 20.12
C ALA A 195 -20.96 -4.92 18.69
N ASP A 196 -22.17 -5.39 18.36
CA ASP A 196 -22.92 -5.10 17.14
C ASP A 196 -23.50 -3.69 17.29
N ASP A 197 -23.08 -2.79 16.43
CA ASP A 197 -23.30 -1.34 16.48
C ASP A 197 -22.68 -0.60 17.69
N SER A 198 -21.98 0.50 17.41
CA SER A 198 -21.50 1.43 18.43
C SER A 198 -22.62 2.31 19.01
N PHE A 199 -23.67 2.57 18.22
CA PHE A 199 -24.70 3.61 18.43
C PHE A 199 -24.14 5.04 18.60
N ASP A 200 -22.85 5.24 18.31
CA ASP A 200 -22.17 6.54 18.37
C ASP A 200 -21.36 6.74 17.09
N THR A 201 -21.46 7.93 16.52
CA THR A 201 -20.77 8.32 15.30
C THR A 201 -19.63 9.29 15.56
N THR A 202 -19.32 9.61 16.82
CA THR A 202 -18.19 10.47 17.19
C THR A 202 -17.01 9.61 17.64
N LEU A 203 -15.82 9.92 17.13
CA LEU A 203 -14.59 9.19 17.47
C LEU A 203 -13.57 10.14 18.07
N THR A 204 -12.89 9.65 19.10
CA THR A 204 -11.74 10.32 19.70
C THR A 204 -10.51 9.42 19.63
N GLY A 205 -9.38 10.01 19.25
CA GLY A 205 -8.08 9.37 19.27
C GLY A 205 -7.58 9.04 20.67
N VAL A 206 -7.03 7.84 20.84
CA VAL A 206 -6.36 7.45 22.09
C VAL A 206 -5.10 8.29 22.26
N ALA A 207 -5.01 9.00 23.40
CA ALA A 207 -3.93 9.93 23.67
C ALA A 207 -2.54 9.24 23.64
N GLY A 208 -1.61 9.81 22.87
CA GLY A 208 -0.24 9.29 22.73
C GLY A 208 -0.12 8.10 21.75
N ASP A 209 -1.22 7.62 21.19
CA ASP A 209 -1.17 6.62 20.14
C ASP A 209 -0.64 7.23 18.82
N PRO A 210 0.30 6.57 18.10
CA PRO A 210 0.88 7.12 16.89
C PRO A 210 -0.10 7.21 15.71
N VAL A 211 -1.19 6.43 15.72
CA VAL A 211 -2.19 6.46 14.65
C VAL A 211 -3.34 7.39 14.99
N GLY A 212 -3.91 7.25 16.19
CA GLY A 212 -5.11 7.98 16.60
C GLY A 212 -4.84 9.28 17.35
N GLY A 213 -3.67 9.42 17.98
CA GLY A 213 -3.39 10.50 18.93
C GLY A 213 -3.64 11.89 18.37
N GLY A 214 -4.54 12.64 19.01
CA GLY A 214 -4.89 14.00 18.62
C GLY A 214 -5.94 14.11 17.51
N LEU A 215 -6.45 12.99 16.99
CA LEU A 215 -7.59 12.98 16.08
C LEU A 215 -8.91 13.08 16.86
N ALA A 216 -9.88 13.80 16.28
CA ALA A 216 -11.27 13.81 16.72
C ALA A 216 -12.15 14.17 15.51
N PHE A 217 -13.12 13.32 15.18
CA PHE A 217 -13.99 13.48 14.02
C PHE A 217 -15.28 12.67 14.21
N ALA A 218 -16.29 12.91 13.37
CA ALA A 218 -17.44 12.02 13.27
C ALA A 218 -17.31 11.09 12.05
N ILE A 219 -18.08 10.01 12.05
CA ILE A 219 -18.30 9.09 10.91
C ILE A 219 -19.72 9.26 10.33
N ALA A 220 -20.31 10.43 10.53
CA ALA A 220 -21.60 10.83 9.99
C ALA A 220 -21.63 12.32 9.67
N GLY A 221 -22.34 12.69 8.62
CA GLY A 221 -22.45 14.07 8.13
C GLY A 221 -21.17 14.62 7.48
N GLY A 222 -21.08 15.95 7.43
CA GLY A 222 -19.95 16.65 6.80
C GLY A 222 -19.84 16.35 5.30
N ASP A 223 -18.62 16.04 4.84
CA ASP A 223 -18.37 15.56 3.48
C ASP A 223 -18.19 14.03 3.40
N GLY A 224 -18.44 13.30 4.50
CA GLY A 224 -18.38 11.84 4.52
C GLY A 224 -19.58 11.19 3.83
N ALA A 225 -19.47 9.89 3.54
CA ALA A 225 -20.48 9.12 2.81
C ALA A 225 -21.82 9.01 3.55
N ASN A 226 -21.84 9.23 4.87
CA ASN A 226 -23.04 9.19 5.71
C ASN A 226 -23.80 7.85 5.59
N ASN A 227 -23.05 6.76 5.48
CA ASN A 227 -23.48 5.37 5.28
C ASN A 227 -23.13 4.45 6.45
N GLN A 228 -22.63 4.99 7.57
CA GLN A 228 -22.17 4.22 8.72
C GLN A 228 -23.36 3.80 9.58
N GLY A 229 -24.03 2.75 9.13
CA GLY A 229 -25.19 2.15 9.79
C GLY A 229 -24.80 1.09 10.81
N TYR A 230 -23.71 0.38 10.56
CA TYR A 230 -23.31 -0.82 11.32
C TYR A 230 -21.85 -0.81 11.82
N PRO A 231 -21.39 0.26 12.50
CA PRO A 231 -20.04 0.31 13.03
C PRO A 231 -19.85 -0.67 14.21
N ASP A 232 -18.91 -1.61 14.08
CA ASP A 232 -18.50 -2.55 15.11
C ASP A 232 -17.72 -1.88 16.26
N VAL A 233 -18.01 -2.28 17.50
CA VAL A 233 -17.08 -2.07 18.62
C VAL A 233 -16.08 -3.23 18.68
N LEU A 234 -14.80 -2.91 18.69
CA LEU A 234 -13.71 -3.88 18.71
C LEU A 234 -13.16 -4.09 20.13
N ILE A 235 -12.68 -5.30 20.41
CA ILE A 235 -11.89 -5.63 21.59
C ILE A 235 -10.44 -5.86 21.16
N PRO A 236 -9.48 -4.99 21.55
CA PRO A 236 -8.07 -5.24 21.29
C PRO A 236 -7.56 -6.49 22.01
N ALA A 237 -6.81 -7.34 21.32
CA ALA A 237 -6.02 -8.40 21.93
C ALA A 237 -4.96 -7.83 22.89
N ALA A 238 -4.40 -8.68 23.76
CA ALA A 238 -3.46 -8.24 24.81
C ALA A 238 -2.22 -7.47 24.28
N ASN A 239 -1.76 -7.82 23.08
CA ASN A 239 -0.64 -7.21 22.37
C ASN A 239 -1.06 -6.21 21.27
N ALA A 240 -2.36 -5.95 21.12
CA ALA A 240 -2.90 -4.91 20.27
C ALA A 240 -3.28 -3.66 21.10
N ARG A 241 -3.57 -2.55 20.44
CA ARG A 241 -3.93 -1.27 21.09
C ARG A 241 -5.13 -0.65 20.40
N ALA A 242 -6.06 -0.13 21.20
CA ALA A 242 -7.09 0.76 20.67
C ALA A 242 -6.42 2.05 20.14
N VAL A 243 -6.92 2.52 19.00
CA VAL A 243 -6.41 3.68 18.27
C VAL A 243 -7.41 4.82 18.30
N LEU A 244 -8.67 4.50 18.00
CA LEU A 244 -9.82 5.39 18.07
C LEU A 244 -10.85 4.73 18.98
N GLU A 245 -11.62 5.54 19.69
CA GLU A 245 -12.70 5.10 20.56
C GLU A 245 -13.98 5.88 20.27
N TYR A 246 -15.13 5.19 20.27
CA TYR A 246 -16.46 5.80 20.29
C TYR A 246 -16.73 6.45 21.65
N ALA A 247 -16.36 5.73 22.71
CA ALA A 247 -16.38 6.18 24.09
C ALA A 247 -15.28 5.44 24.87
N PRO A 248 -14.90 5.89 26.09
CA PRO A 248 -13.85 5.23 26.86
C PRO A 248 -14.07 3.71 27.00
N GLY A 249 -13.15 2.91 26.45
CA GLY A 249 -13.23 1.45 26.46
C GLY A 249 -14.10 0.82 25.36
N GLN A 250 -14.66 1.61 24.44
CA GLN A 250 -15.33 1.14 23.22
C GLN A 250 -14.45 1.47 22.01
N ALA A 251 -13.54 0.56 21.66
CA ALA A 251 -12.60 0.79 20.56
C ALA A 251 -13.32 0.78 19.21
N ALA A 252 -13.11 1.83 18.43
CA ALA A 252 -13.55 1.96 17.04
C ALA A 252 -12.48 1.51 16.05
N ALA A 253 -11.20 1.50 16.47
CA ALA A 253 -10.10 1.01 15.68
C ALA A 253 -9.03 0.39 16.56
N VAL A 254 -8.35 -0.63 16.04
CA VAL A 254 -7.28 -1.37 16.71
C VAL A 254 -6.05 -1.37 15.82
N ARG A 255 -4.86 -1.21 16.42
CA ARG A 255 -3.59 -1.51 15.76
C ARG A 255 -2.89 -2.68 16.42
N PHE A 256 -2.19 -3.45 15.60
CA PHE A 256 -1.56 -4.69 16.01
C PHE A 256 -0.24 -4.92 15.28
N LEU A 257 0.81 -5.26 16.04
CA LEU A 257 2.10 -5.70 15.49
C LEU A 257 2.21 -7.22 15.57
N ARG A 258 2.11 -7.89 14.43
CA ARG A 258 2.11 -9.34 14.30
C ARG A 258 3.41 -9.84 13.68
N ASN A 259 4.36 -10.30 14.49
CA ASN A 259 5.61 -10.91 13.99
C ASN A 259 6.35 -10.04 12.94
N GLY A 260 6.25 -8.71 13.06
CA GLY A 260 6.82 -7.74 12.12
C GLY A 260 5.83 -7.13 11.11
N ALA A 261 4.66 -7.74 10.91
CA ALA A 261 3.56 -7.13 10.17
C ALA A 261 2.85 -6.06 11.01
N HIS A 262 2.42 -4.99 10.35
CA HIS A 262 1.59 -3.95 10.95
C HIS A 262 0.15 -4.08 10.47
N VAL A 263 -0.81 -4.07 11.39
CA VAL A 263 -2.23 -4.12 11.04
C VAL A 263 -2.98 -3.01 11.74
N VAL A 264 -3.81 -2.28 11.02
CA VAL A 264 -4.82 -1.37 11.56
C VAL A 264 -6.17 -1.86 11.08
N THR A 265 -7.10 -2.08 12.01
CA THR A 265 -8.46 -2.53 11.72
C THR A 265 -9.44 -1.48 12.22
N LEU A 266 -10.27 -0.97 11.31
CA LEU A 266 -11.37 -0.07 11.62
C LEU A 266 -12.63 -0.92 11.77
N GLY A 267 -13.40 -0.66 12.83
CA GLY A 267 -14.76 -1.17 12.99
C GLY A 267 -15.80 -0.29 12.30
N PHE A 268 -15.37 0.53 11.34
CA PHE A 268 -16.22 1.43 10.57
C PHE A 268 -15.58 1.62 9.19
N GLY A 269 -16.39 2.05 8.22
CA GLY A 269 -15.94 2.45 6.90
C GLY A 269 -15.24 3.81 6.93
N PHE A 270 -14.00 3.86 6.45
CA PHE A 270 -13.19 5.08 6.34
C PHE A 270 -13.88 6.19 5.52
N GLU A 271 -14.69 5.83 4.54
CA GLU A 271 -15.53 6.73 3.75
C GLU A 271 -16.54 7.52 4.60
N GLY A 272 -16.91 7.00 5.77
CA GLY A 272 -17.84 7.63 6.70
C GLY A 272 -17.27 8.87 7.40
N ILE A 273 -15.94 9.00 7.52
CA ILE A 273 -15.27 10.10 8.22
C ILE A 273 -15.77 11.43 7.66
N ASP A 274 -16.16 12.37 8.52
CA ASP A 274 -16.97 13.56 8.19
C ASP A 274 -16.21 14.70 7.48
N SER A 275 -14.90 14.59 7.31
CA SER A 275 -14.10 15.64 6.69
C SER A 275 -12.85 15.10 6.00
N LEU A 276 -12.56 15.63 4.80
CA LEU A 276 -11.34 15.31 4.05
C LEU A 276 -10.05 15.49 4.88
N PRO A 277 -9.85 16.57 5.65
CA PRO A 277 -8.68 16.72 6.50
C PRO A 277 -8.51 15.58 7.52
N SER A 278 -9.60 15.10 8.13
CA SER A 278 -9.56 13.97 9.06
C SER A 278 -9.23 12.66 8.37
N ARG A 279 -9.78 12.43 7.16
CA ARG A 279 -9.41 11.27 6.32
C ARG A 279 -7.93 11.27 5.98
N ILE A 280 -7.40 12.42 5.51
CA ILE A 280 -5.97 12.57 5.21
C ILE A 280 -5.13 12.33 6.46
N ALA A 281 -5.48 12.92 7.60
CA ALA A 281 -4.72 12.80 8.84
C ALA A 281 -4.66 11.35 9.34
N LEU A 282 -5.79 10.64 9.35
CA LEU A 282 -5.82 9.23 9.72
C LEU A 282 -4.97 8.39 8.76
N MET A 283 -5.15 8.57 7.44
CA MET A 283 -4.38 7.82 6.43
C MET A 283 -2.87 8.08 6.55
N GLN A 284 -2.46 9.34 6.71
CA GLN A 284 -1.05 9.70 6.92
C GLN A 284 -0.47 9.04 8.18
N ASN A 285 -1.21 9.04 9.29
CA ASN A 285 -0.74 8.42 10.53
C ASN A 285 -0.64 6.90 10.41
N VAL A 286 -1.58 6.24 9.72
CA VAL A 286 -1.52 4.80 9.42
C VAL A 286 -0.27 4.48 8.59
N LEU A 287 -0.07 5.17 7.46
CA LEU A 287 1.08 4.93 6.58
C LEU A 287 2.42 5.23 7.29
N ALA A 288 2.47 6.28 8.11
CA ALA A 288 3.65 6.61 8.90
C ALA A 288 3.98 5.52 9.93
N TRP A 289 2.96 4.92 10.55
CA TRP A 289 3.14 3.81 11.49
C TRP A 289 3.60 2.53 10.78
N PHE A 290 3.07 2.23 9.59
CA PHE A 290 3.51 1.09 8.77
C PHE A 290 4.96 1.20 8.30
N ALA A 291 5.45 2.42 8.04
CA ALA A 291 6.82 2.66 7.62
C ALA A 291 7.87 2.45 8.74
N VAL A 292 7.46 2.20 9.99
CA VAL A 292 8.38 1.95 11.11
C VAL A 292 8.96 0.53 11.00
N THR A 293 10.21 0.40 10.59
CA THR A 293 10.90 -0.90 10.49
C THR A 293 11.86 -1.11 11.67
N GLY A 294 11.73 -2.25 12.37
CA GLY A 294 12.60 -2.66 13.48
C GLY A 294 11.85 -3.42 14.59
N PRO A 295 12.54 -4.07 15.55
CA PRO A 295 11.90 -4.62 16.72
C PRO A 295 11.35 -3.47 17.57
N THR A 296 10.08 -3.13 17.37
CA THR A 296 9.35 -2.22 18.25
C THR A 296 9.04 -2.99 19.52
N GLY A 297 9.98 -2.89 20.47
CA GLY A 297 9.71 -3.17 21.86
C GLY A 297 8.47 -2.40 22.31
N ILE A 298 7.72 -3.00 23.23
CA ILE A 298 6.49 -2.41 23.76
C ILE A 298 6.80 -1.04 24.36
N GLY A 299 6.29 0.02 23.74
CA GLY A 299 6.28 1.38 24.26
C GLY A 299 7.42 2.25 23.74
N ASP A 300 7.11 3.05 22.73
CA ASP A 300 7.41 4.48 22.61
C ASP A 300 7.29 4.87 21.12
N ALA A 301 6.80 6.08 20.85
CA ALA A 301 6.76 6.64 19.50
C ALA A 301 8.15 6.52 18.83
N PRO A 302 8.24 6.28 17.50
CA PRO A 302 9.53 6.12 16.85
C PRO A 302 10.42 7.33 17.15
N ALA A 303 11.56 7.08 17.79
CA ALA A 303 12.58 8.10 17.98
C ALA A 303 13.02 8.61 16.60
N ALA A 304 13.12 9.93 16.45
CA ALA A 304 13.61 10.54 15.22
C ALA A 304 14.96 9.91 14.82
N LEU A 305 15.07 9.42 13.60
CA LEU A 305 16.31 8.86 13.05
C LEU A 305 17.30 9.96 12.69
N LEU A 306 16.81 11.14 12.29
CA LEU A 306 17.64 12.30 11.97
C LEU A 306 17.83 13.20 13.19
N ARG A 307 19.08 13.46 13.54
CA ARG A 307 19.46 14.40 14.58
C ARG A 307 19.63 15.80 13.99
N GLY A 308 18.62 16.65 14.19
CA GLY A 308 18.62 18.05 13.73
C GLY A 308 18.33 18.21 12.23
N GLU A 309 18.43 19.45 11.75
CA GLU A 309 18.20 19.76 10.33
C GLU A 309 19.47 19.51 9.51
N PRO A 310 19.37 18.80 8.38
CA PRO A 310 20.52 18.61 7.50
C PRO A 310 20.91 19.96 6.88
N THR A 311 22.20 20.11 6.60
CA THR A 311 22.74 21.37 6.06
C THR A 311 23.46 21.13 4.73
N ALA A 312 23.46 22.15 3.87
CA ALA A 312 24.22 22.17 2.63
C ALA A 312 25.14 23.38 2.64
N SER A 313 26.47 23.17 2.65
CA SER A 313 27.46 24.24 2.72
C SER A 313 28.70 23.96 1.86
N PRO A 314 29.20 24.95 1.10
CA PRO A 314 28.57 26.24 0.82
C PRO A 314 27.29 26.07 -0.03
N ASN A 315 26.36 27.02 0.03
CA ASN A 315 25.17 27.06 -0.83
C ASN A 315 24.67 28.50 -0.97
N PRO A 316 24.78 29.16 -2.15
CA PRO A 316 25.19 28.61 -3.45
C PRO A 316 26.63 28.10 -3.50
N PHE A 317 26.93 27.19 -4.43
CA PHE A 317 28.23 26.52 -4.51
C PHE A 317 28.84 26.50 -5.91
N ASN A 318 30.18 26.43 -5.94
CA ASN A 318 31.00 26.26 -7.15
C ASN A 318 32.38 25.67 -6.80
N PRO A 319 32.79 24.49 -7.31
CA PRO A 319 31.99 23.50 -8.02
C PRO A 319 31.29 22.50 -7.07
N ALA A 320 31.58 22.51 -5.76
CA ALA A 320 31.09 21.47 -4.84
C ALA A 320 30.39 22.01 -3.58
N VAL A 321 29.39 21.25 -3.12
CA VAL A 321 28.66 21.44 -1.86
C VAL A 321 28.77 20.19 -1.01
N THR A 322 28.84 20.36 0.32
CA THR A 322 28.75 19.27 1.28
C THR A 322 27.37 19.26 1.92
N LEU A 323 26.68 18.12 1.83
CA LEU A 323 25.45 17.83 2.54
C LEU A 323 25.81 17.11 3.84
N ALA A 324 25.54 17.73 4.98
CA ALA A 324 25.81 17.17 6.29
C ALA A 324 24.51 16.84 7.04
N PHE A 325 24.45 15.67 7.65
CA PHE A 325 23.32 15.19 8.46
C PHE A 325 23.84 14.24 9.55
N ALA A 326 23.02 13.95 10.57
CA ALA A 326 23.37 13.05 11.65
C ALA A 326 22.28 12.01 11.89
N LEU A 327 22.70 10.77 12.17
CA LEU A 327 21.82 9.64 12.48
C LEU A 327 21.87 9.30 13.96
N GLU A 328 20.71 9.09 14.59
CA GLU A 328 20.60 8.62 15.98
C GLU A 328 20.96 7.13 16.13
N ALA A 329 20.69 6.32 15.10
CA ALA A 329 20.95 4.88 15.09
C ALA A 329 21.39 4.42 13.68
N PRO A 330 22.06 3.26 13.53
CA PRO A 330 22.40 2.72 12.22
C PRO A 330 21.14 2.45 11.39
N HIS A 331 21.10 2.94 10.15
CA HIS A 331 19.91 2.82 9.30
C HIS A 331 20.24 2.89 7.80
N ALA A 332 19.36 2.37 6.96
CA ALA A 332 19.47 2.55 5.52
C ALA A 332 19.11 3.99 5.13
N VAL A 333 20.03 4.66 4.42
CA VAL A 333 19.85 6.04 3.97
C VAL A 333 19.87 6.10 2.45
N ASN A 334 18.97 6.89 1.89
CA ASN A 334 19.00 7.26 0.48
C ASN A 334 19.07 8.79 0.33
N VAL A 335 20.05 9.28 -0.43
CA VAL A 335 20.22 10.70 -0.75
C VAL A 335 20.23 10.87 -2.27
N ASP A 336 19.10 11.31 -2.80
CA ASP A 336 18.88 11.52 -4.23
C ASP A 336 18.79 13.02 -4.56
N LEU A 337 19.35 13.42 -5.69
CA LEU A 337 19.27 14.78 -6.22
C LEU A 337 18.30 14.85 -7.40
N TYR A 338 17.48 15.89 -7.42
CA TYR A 338 16.46 16.12 -8.43
C TYR A 338 16.59 17.51 -9.07
N ASP A 339 16.23 17.61 -10.35
CA ASP A 339 15.96 18.90 -10.97
C ASP A 339 14.54 19.41 -10.63
N LEU A 340 14.19 20.63 -11.06
CA LEU A 340 12.88 21.23 -10.81
C LEU A 340 11.71 20.55 -11.56
N ARG A 341 11.99 19.62 -12.48
CA ARG A 341 10.98 18.80 -13.16
C ARG A 341 10.74 17.48 -12.43
N GLY A 342 11.40 17.25 -11.30
CA GLY A 342 11.31 16.00 -10.53
C GLY A 342 12.14 14.86 -11.13
N GLN A 343 12.99 15.12 -12.12
CA GLN A 343 13.88 14.09 -12.66
C GLN A 343 15.06 13.88 -11.72
N ARG A 344 15.32 12.62 -11.32
CA ARG A 344 16.51 12.27 -10.56
C ARG A 344 17.76 12.44 -11.43
N VAL A 345 18.72 13.23 -10.97
CA VAL A 345 19.96 13.54 -11.70
C VAL A 345 21.19 12.87 -11.10
N ARG A 346 21.18 12.55 -9.80
CA ARG A 346 22.31 11.93 -9.10
C ARG A 346 21.85 11.20 -7.84
N THR A 347 22.47 10.08 -7.49
CA THR A 347 22.40 9.50 -6.14
C THR A 347 23.74 9.69 -5.41
N LEU A 348 23.71 10.23 -4.20
CA LEU A 348 24.89 10.49 -3.37
C LEU A 348 25.16 9.37 -2.36
N ALA A 349 24.12 8.72 -1.85
CA ALA A 349 24.21 7.58 -0.97
C ALA A 349 22.98 6.68 -1.13
N ALA A 350 23.18 5.36 -1.10
CA ALA A 350 22.11 4.37 -1.09
C ALA A 350 22.60 3.13 -0.33
N GLY A 351 22.13 2.94 0.91
CA GLY A 351 22.51 1.78 1.72
C GLY A 351 22.66 2.10 3.20
N PRO A 352 23.11 1.11 4.00
CA PRO A 352 23.25 1.27 5.44
C PRO A 352 24.37 2.26 5.80
N LEU A 353 24.08 3.15 6.75
CA LEU A 353 25.04 4.04 7.40
C LEU A 353 24.98 3.84 8.91
N GLU A 354 26.13 3.95 9.58
CA GLU A 354 26.24 3.87 11.04
C GLU A 354 25.63 5.09 11.74
N ALA A 355 25.33 4.97 13.03
CA ALA A 355 24.95 6.13 13.84
C ALA A 355 26.07 7.17 13.89
N GLY A 356 25.72 8.45 13.91
CA GLY A 356 26.68 9.57 13.95
C GLY A 356 26.54 10.55 12.79
N GLU A 357 27.54 11.42 12.64
CA GLU A 357 27.55 12.47 11.63
C GLU A 357 28.04 11.94 10.27
N HIS A 358 27.37 12.37 9.21
CA HIS A 358 27.66 12.02 7.82
C HIS A 358 27.79 13.27 6.97
N ALA A 359 28.72 13.22 6.01
CA ALA A 359 28.98 14.31 5.07
C ALA A 359 29.12 13.73 3.65
N LEU A 360 28.20 14.12 2.76
CA LEU A 360 28.19 13.70 1.35
C LEU A 360 28.54 14.90 0.47
N VAL A 361 29.47 14.71 -0.46
CA VAL A 361 29.90 15.78 -1.36
C VAL A 361 29.23 15.62 -2.71
N TRP A 362 28.68 16.71 -3.25
CA TRP A 362 28.22 16.79 -4.63
C TRP A 362 29.03 17.84 -5.39
N ASP A 363 29.51 17.48 -6.57
CA ASP A 363 30.40 18.26 -7.44
C ASP A 363 29.66 18.91 -8.65
N GLY A 364 28.33 18.93 -8.62
CA GLY A 364 27.53 19.49 -9.70
C GLY A 364 27.48 18.63 -10.97
N ARG A 365 27.72 17.32 -10.86
CA ARG A 365 27.58 16.35 -11.95
C ARG A 365 26.41 15.38 -11.76
N ALA A 366 25.92 14.82 -12.86
CA ALA A 366 24.90 13.77 -12.87
C ALA A 366 25.51 12.37 -12.62
N ASP A 367 24.68 11.32 -12.53
CA ASP A 367 25.12 9.92 -12.36
C ASP A 367 26.07 9.45 -13.48
N ASP A 368 25.83 9.89 -14.71
CA ASP A 368 26.65 9.58 -15.90
C ASP A 368 27.95 10.42 -16.00
N GLY A 369 28.20 11.30 -15.01
CA GLY A 369 29.36 12.19 -14.97
C GLY A 369 29.21 13.48 -15.78
N ALA A 370 28.07 13.68 -16.46
CA ALA A 370 27.80 14.90 -17.21
C ALA A 370 27.70 16.12 -16.30
N GLU A 371 28.15 17.26 -16.81
CA GLU A 371 28.07 18.53 -16.10
C GLU A 371 26.65 19.09 -16.13
N LEU A 372 26.14 19.45 -14.95
CA LEU A 372 24.81 20.04 -14.81
C LEU A 372 24.89 21.57 -14.91
N ALA A 373 23.83 22.19 -15.43
CA ALA A 373 23.74 23.63 -15.61
C ALA A 373 23.58 24.37 -14.27
N SER A 374 23.98 25.66 -14.23
CA SER A 374 23.67 26.52 -13.08
C SER A 374 22.15 26.55 -12.86
N GLY A 375 21.72 26.39 -11.61
CA GLY A 375 20.30 26.21 -11.31
C GLY A 375 20.01 25.76 -9.90
N THR A 376 18.72 25.62 -9.62
CA THR A 376 18.23 25.02 -8.36
C THR A 376 18.06 23.52 -8.54
N TYR A 377 18.55 22.78 -7.57
CA TYR A 377 18.37 21.33 -7.42
C TYR A 377 17.81 21.03 -6.03
N LEU A 378 17.15 19.89 -5.88
CA LEU A 378 16.63 19.43 -4.59
C LEU A 378 17.35 18.14 -4.18
N ALA A 379 17.91 18.11 -2.99
CA ALA A 379 18.41 16.90 -2.37
C ALA A 379 17.35 16.33 -1.44
N ARG A 380 16.98 15.07 -1.66
CA ARG A 380 16.03 14.34 -0.83
C ARG A 380 16.79 13.30 -0.01
N LEU A 381 16.93 13.55 1.29
CA LEU A 381 17.48 12.65 2.29
C LEU A 381 16.34 11.83 2.88
N ARG A 382 16.44 10.50 2.80
CA ARG A 382 15.51 9.54 3.39
C ARG A 382 16.23 8.64 4.38
N ALA A 383 15.72 8.55 5.60
CA ALA A 383 16.15 7.60 6.63
C ALA A 383 14.88 7.07 7.33
N GLY A 384 14.53 5.81 7.06
CA GLY A 384 13.24 5.24 7.49
C GLY A 384 12.06 6.04 6.94
N ALA A 385 11.09 6.38 7.80
CA ALA A 385 9.95 7.23 7.46
C ALA A 385 10.30 8.73 7.34
N GLU A 386 11.49 9.15 7.81
CA GLU A 386 11.87 10.56 7.75
C GLU A 386 12.42 10.93 6.37
N THR A 387 11.76 11.92 5.76
CA THR A 387 12.28 12.59 4.56
C THR A 387 12.62 14.04 4.91
N ARG A 388 13.81 14.50 4.48
CA ARG A 388 14.20 15.92 4.49
C ARG A 388 14.61 16.34 3.10
N THR A 389 14.22 17.55 2.71
CA THR A 389 14.55 18.12 1.40
C THR A 389 15.39 19.37 1.57
N LEU A 390 16.57 19.40 0.95
CA LEU A 390 17.44 20.57 0.92
C LEU A 390 17.45 21.17 -0.48
N LYS A 391 17.30 22.49 -0.55
CA LYS A 391 17.49 23.23 -1.80
C LYS A 391 18.98 23.48 -2.02
N LEU A 392 19.51 23.06 -3.15
CA LEU A 392 20.90 23.29 -3.57
C LEU A 392 20.93 24.28 -4.74
N MET A 393 21.82 25.26 -4.71
CA MET A 393 21.99 26.25 -5.77
C MET A 393 23.39 26.14 -6.37
N LEU A 394 23.46 25.54 -7.56
CA LEU A 394 24.70 25.45 -8.34
C LEU A 394 24.91 26.76 -9.10
N ALA A 395 26.03 27.43 -8.85
CA ALA A 395 26.40 28.69 -9.48
C ALA A 395 27.74 28.54 -10.19
N ARG A 396 27.73 28.11 -11.46
CA ARG A 396 28.95 28.04 -12.27
C ARG A 396 29.40 29.37 -12.81
#